data_AF-A0A0C2G407-F1
#
_entry.id   AF-A0A0C2G407-F1
#
_cell.length_a   1.000
_cell.length_b   1.000
_cell.length_c   1.000
_cell.angle_alpha   90.00
_cell.angle_beta   90.00
_cell.angle_gamma   90.00
#
_symmetry.space_group_name_H-M   'P 1'
#
loop_
_entity.id
_entity.type
_entity.pdbx_description
1 polymer ?
#
loop_
_entity_poly.entity_id
_entity_poly.type
_entity_poly.pdbx_seq_one_letter_code
_entity_poly.pdbx_strand_id
1 'polypeptide(L)'
;MLSLTVEGHMLFSGITISEMDEDLANLSIFMNGKKPTTSCLGNNLTLTLDILHRQVDTAATIRVDWAHMKGDPAFTFGTPEEQVIVVNRILRAASVAKEIIVRLASSYLLTNKWYAAQVDSVRLSEWSQVRQKTADISEVMSVANEEAKRLSTLIKEIENELQKAEKNVYEAKVHDKTERYKRVACTLQNRLQEQQQDIHALTLQVRELESKAQAKEMDNKYEYEQISDTKENTTASKRMQLTGLQVQVECEERRVQQVYSDCDNKYEQHHGGQQELSDYERGTEECHLRQVSPNHEQVYDDYYHDAAHYSHEN
;
A
#
# COMPACT_ATOMS: atom_id res chain seq x y z
N MET A 1 -18.08 -67.37 -16.66
CA MET A 1 -17.74 -66.95 -15.29
C MET A 1 -16.28 -66.54 -15.27
N LEU A 2 -16.02 -65.24 -15.16
CA LEU A 2 -15.06 -64.61 -14.25
C LEU A 2 -15.13 -63.10 -14.52
N SER A 3 -15.62 -62.38 -13.51
CA SER A 3 -15.84 -60.93 -13.49
C SER A 3 -14.54 -60.16 -13.73
N LEU A 4 -14.58 -59.20 -14.64
CA LEU A 4 -13.66 -58.06 -14.66
C LEU A 4 -14.18 -57.04 -13.64
N THR A 5 -13.74 -57.18 -12.39
CA THR A 5 -13.96 -56.19 -11.34
C THR A 5 -12.97 -55.05 -11.48
N VAL A 6 -13.52 -53.89 -11.86
CA VAL A 6 -13.28 -52.54 -11.30
C VAL A 6 -12.00 -52.37 -10.46
N GLU A 7 -10.93 -51.87 -11.07
CA GLU A 7 -9.87 -51.14 -10.37
C GLU A 7 -9.40 -49.98 -11.25
N GLY A 8 -9.36 -48.77 -10.69
CA GLY A 8 -8.70 -47.64 -11.35
C GLY A 8 -9.39 -46.27 -11.29
N HIS A 9 -10.25 -45.99 -10.32
CA HIS A 9 -10.61 -44.60 -9.98
C HIS A 9 -9.68 -44.06 -8.88
N MET A 10 -8.41 -43.83 -9.23
CA MET A 10 -7.56 -42.87 -8.54
C MET A 10 -7.23 -41.75 -9.52
N LEU A 11 -8.26 -40.98 -9.88
CA LEU A 11 -8.06 -39.71 -10.57
C LEU A 11 -7.64 -38.70 -9.51
N PHE A 12 -6.41 -38.20 -9.64
CA PHE A 12 -5.87 -37.10 -8.86
C PHE A 12 -6.84 -35.92 -8.91
N SER A 13 -7.54 -35.66 -7.81
CA SER A 13 -8.34 -34.46 -7.64
C SER A 13 -7.39 -33.28 -7.43
N GLY A 14 -6.91 -32.69 -8.53
CA GLY A 14 -6.04 -31.52 -8.47
C GLY A 14 -5.15 -31.23 -9.68
N ILE A 15 -5.14 -32.07 -10.72
CA ILE A 15 -4.33 -31.79 -11.92
C ILE A 15 -5.07 -30.78 -12.80
N THR A 16 -4.47 -29.62 -13.05
CA THR A 16 -5.04 -28.66 -14.00
C THR A 16 -4.65 -29.04 -15.44
N ILE A 17 -5.51 -28.73 -16.41
CA ILE A 17 -5.33 -29.11 -17.82
C ILE A 17 -4.03 -28.53 -18.41
N SER A 18 -3.61 -27.35 -17.92
CA SER A 18 -2.39 -26.66 -18.34
C SER A 18 -1.09 -27.38 -17.95
N GLU A 19 -1.05 -28.07 -16.80
CA GLU A 19 0.15 -28.76 -16.31
C GLU A 19 0.38 -30.09 -17.05
N MET A 20 -0.70 -30.73 -17.53
CA MET A 20 -0.61 -31.92 -18.37
C MET A 20 -0.02 -31.62 -19.75
N ASP A 21 -0.20 -30.42 -20.28
CA ASP A 21 0.20 -30.07 -21.66
C ASP A 21 1.72 -30.00 -21.82
N GLU A 22 2.46 -29.50 -20.82
CA GLU A 22 3.93 -29.42 -20.87
C GLU A 22 4.60 -30.79 -20.63
N ASP A 23 4.05 -31.60 -19.73
CA ASP A 23 4.47 -32.99 -19.55
C ASP A 23 4.17 -33.85 -20.79
N LEU A 24 3.01 -33.64 -21.44
CA LEU A 24 2.71 -34.23 -22.74
C LEU A 24 3.65 -33.74 -23.83
N ALA A 25 4.06 -32.47 -23.82
CA ALA A 25 5.01 -31.92 -24.78
C ALA A 25 6.42 -32.52 -24.60
N ASN A 26 6.88 -32.67 -23.37
CA ASN A 26 8.15 -33.33 -23.05
C ASN A 26 8.13 -34.83 -23.41
N LEU A 27 7.01 -35.51 -23.13
CA LEU A 27 6.79 -36.87 -23.62
C LEU A 27 6.73 -36.92 -25.15
N SER A 28 6.13 -35.93 -25.81
CA SER A 28 6.03 -35.83 -27.28
C SER A 28 7.40 -35.72 -27.94
N ILE A 29 8.34 -34.99 -27.34
CA ILE A 29 9.74 -34.93 -27.79
C ILE A 29 10.41 -36.31 -27.70
N PHE A 30 10.14 -37.08 -26.63
CA PHE A 30 10.58 -38.47 -26.51
C PHE A 30 9.88 -39.41 -27.50
N MET A 31 8.60 -39.15 -27.83
CA MET A 31 7.80 -39.96 -28.74
C MET A 31 8.15 -39.75 -30.23
N ASN A 32 8.67 -38.58 -30.61
CA ASN A 32 9.01 -38.24 -31.99
C ASN A 32 10.44 -38.63 -32.41
N GLY A 33 11.26 -39.14 -31.47
CA GLY A 33 12.62 -39.65 -31.75
C GLY A 33 12.65 -41.12 -32.19
N LYS A 34 13.81 -41.60 -32.68
CA LYS A 34 14.07 -43.04 -32.91
C LYS A 34 13.64 -43.86 -31.68
N LYS A 35 13.00 -45.03 -31.90
CA LYS A 35 12.55 -45.96 -30.84
C LYS A 35 13.62 -46.05 -29.72
N PRO A 36 13.35 -45.54 -28.50
CA PRO A 36 14.36 -45.47 -27.45
C PRO A 36 14.82 -46.86 -27.01
N THR A 37 16.09 -46.96 -26.64
CA THR A 37 16.70 -48.19 -26.12
C THR A 37 16.15 -48.53 -24.72
N THR A 38 16.07 -49.81 -24.39
CA THR A 38 15.67 -50.34 -23.06
C THR A 38 16.51 -49.73 -21.94
N SER A 39 17.81 -49.60 -22.14
CA SER A 39 18.72 -48.98 -21.16
C SER A 39 18.48 -47.49 -20.96
N CYS A 40 18.23 -46.74 -22.05
CA CYS A 40 17.92 -45.31 -21.98
C CYS A 40 16.69 -45.05 -21.12
N LEU A 41 15.65 -45.85 -21.32
CA LEU A 41 14.42 -45.75 -20.54
C LEU A 41 14.62 -46.17 -19.07
N GLY A 42 15.32 -47.29 -18.82
CA GLY A 42 15.61 -47.73 -17.46
C GLY A 42 16.39 -46.66 -16.67
N ASN A 43 17.34 -45.99 -17.32
CA ASN A 43 18.07 -44.87 -16.73
C ASN A 43 17.15 -43.68 -16.44
N ASN A 44 16.26 -43.33 -17.37
CA ASN A 44 15.30 -42.24 -17.16
C ASN A 44 14.33 -42.52 -16.00
N LEU A 45 13.78 -43.74 -15.92
CA LEU A 45 12.90 -44.13 -14.81
C LEU A 45 13.64 -44.08 -13.46
N THR A 46 14.88 -44.56 -13.42
CA THR A 46 15.73 -44.49 -12.23
C THR A 46 16.00 -43.05 -11.82
N LEU A 47 16.36 -42.19 -12.77
CA LEU A 47 16.63 -40.77 -12.51
C LEU A 47 15.37 -40.03 -12.03
N THR A 48 14.21 -40.25 -12.67
CA THR A 48 12.94 -39.65 -12.22
C THR A 48 12.58 -40.10 -10.81
N LEU A 49 12.79 -41.39 -10.49
CA LEU A 49 12.55 -41.93 -9.16
C LEU A 49 13.48 -41.34 -8.11
N ASP A 50 14.78 -41.20 -8.42
CA ASP A 50 15.75 -40.59 -7.52
C ASP A 50 15.42 -39.12 -7.24
N ILE A 51 15.03 -38.36 -8.27
CA ILE A 51 14.60 -36.98 -8.10
C ILE A 51 13.32 -36.93 -7.26
N LEU A 52 12.37 -37.83 -7.49
CA LEU A 52 11.14 -37.91 -6.70
C LEU A 52 11.44 -38.13 -5.22
N HIS A 53 12.33 -39.08 -4.88
CA HIS A 53 12.73 -39.30 -3.48
C HIS A 53 13.35 -38.06 -2.84
N ARG A 54 14.26 -37.36 -3.55
CA ARG A 54 14.84 -36.10 -3.05
C ARG A 54 13.78 -35.02 -2.84
N GLN A 55 12.74 -34.98 -3.67
CA GLN A 55 11.63 -34.04 -3.51
C GLN A 55 10.73 -34.39 -2.34
N VAL A 56 10.54 -35.68 -2.04
CA VAL A 56 9.89 -36.13 -0.80
C VAL A 56 10.70 -35.71 0.43
N ASP A 57 12.04 -35.82 0.39
CA ASP A 57 12.91 -35.35 1.48
C ASP A 57 12.85 -33.82 1.65
N THR A 58 12.79 -33.10 0.54
CA THR A 58 12.60 -31.63 0.53
C THR A 58 11.26 -31.25 1.16
N ALA A 59 10.19 -31.97 0.83
CA ALA A 59 8.87 -31.78 1.42
C ALA A 59 8.85 -32.07 2.94
N ALA A 60 9.62 -33.07 3.37
CA ALA A 60 9.83 -33.33 4.80
C ALA A 60 10.55 -32.17 5.50
N THR A 61 11.56 -31.59 4.87
CA THR A 61 12.28 -30.42 5.39
C THR A 61 11.35 -29.22 5.51
N ILE A 62 10.54 -28.92 4.49
CA ILE A 62 9.54 -27.82 4.52
C ILE A 62 8.57 -27.99 5.70
N ARG A 63 8.12 -29.22 6.00
CA ARG A 63 7.28 -29.48 7.17
C ARG A 63 7.98 -29.18 8.49
N VAL A 64 9.24 -29.60 8.62
CA VAL A 64 10.04 -29.33 9.83
C VAL A 64 10.26 -27.84 10.00
N ASP A 65 10.61 -27.13 8.91
CA ASP A 65 10.79 -25.69 8.92
C ASP A 65 9.52 -24.95 9.33
N TRP A 66 8.36 -25.35 8.79
CA TRP A 66 7.07 -24.81 9.21
C TRP A 66 6.80 -25.04 10.70
N ALA A 67 7.03 -26.25 11.20
CA ALA A 67 6.79 -26.59 12.60
C ALA A 67 7.70 -25.79 13.54
N HIS A 68 8.99 -25.62 13.19
CA HIS A 68 9.92 -24.81 13.95
C HIS A 68 9.53 -23.33 13.93
N MET A 69 9.24 -22.79 12.75
CA MET A 69 8.86 -21.39 12.60
C MET A 69 7.59 -21.06 13.39
N LYS A 70 6.58 -21.94 13.34
CA LYS A 70 5.33 -21.77 14.09
C LYS A 70 5.56 -21.81 15.61
N GLY A 71 6.56 -22.55 16.07
CA GLY A 71 6.97 -22.62 17.47
C GLY A 71 7.93 -21.50 17.91
N ASP A 72 8.47 -20.72 16.97
CA ASP A 72 9.46 -19.68 17.25
C ASP A 72 8.79 -18.43 17.85
N PRO A 73 9.19 -18.01 19.06
CA PRO A 73 8.74 -16.74 19.64
C PRO A 73 9.05 -15.55 18.73
N ALA A 74 10.18 -15.55 18.00
CA ALA A 74 10.55 -14.45 17.11
C ALA A 74 9.53 -14.28 15.98
N PHE A 75 8.98 -15.38 15.46
CA PHE A 75 7.89 -15.33 14.49
C PHE A 75 6.60 -14.83 15.15
N THR A 76 6.24 -15.38 16.32
CA THR A 76 5.00 -15.07 17.03
C THR A 76 4.92 -13.59 17.46
N PHE A 77 6.04 -13.01 17.90
CA PHE A 77 6.13 -11.61 18.35
C PHE A 77 6.67 -10.65 17.28
N GLY A 78 6.97 -11.14 16.08
CA GLY A 78 7.40 -10.33 14.94
C GLY A 78 6.31 -9.37 14.47
N THR A 79 6.68 -8.42 13.60
CA THR A 79 5.68 -7.51 13.01
C THR A 79 4.72 -8.29 12.11
N PRO A 80 3.43 -7.92 12.04
CA PRO A 80 2.48 -8.57 11.14
C PRO A 80 2.94 -8.60 9.68
N GLU A 81 3.63 -7.57 9.21
CA GLU A 81 4.20 -7.49 7.87
C GLU A 81 5.31 -8.53 7.64
N GLU A 82 6.22 -8.71 8.60
CA GLU A 82 7.25 -9.76 8.52
C GLU A 82 6.63 -11.15 8.53
N GLN A 83 5.60 -11.38 9.37
CA GLN A 83 4.88 -12.64 9.40
C GLN A 83 4.28 -12.98 8.02
N VAL A 84 3.63 -12.02 7.36
CA VAL A 84 3.08 -12.21 6.00
C VAL A 84 4.17 -12.63 5.00
N ILE A 85 5.35 -12.02 5.05
CA ILE A 85 6.46 -12.33 4.13
C ILE A 85 6.96 -13.75 4.36
N VAL A 86 7.25 -14.11 5.61
CA VAL A 86 7.83 -15.42 5.94
C VAL A 86 6.81 -16.54 5.67
N VAL A 87 5.55 -16.36 6.06
CA VAL A 87 4.47 -17.34 5.78
C VAL A 87 4.30 -17.53 4.27
N ASN A 88 4.30 -16.46 3.48
CA ASN A 88 4.22 -16.56 2.03
C ASN A 88 5.40 -17.32 1.41
N ARG A 89 6.61 -17.17 1.95
CA ARG A 89 7.79 -17.90 1.47
C ARG A 89 7.62 -19.41 1.66
N ILE A 90 7.20 -19.84 2.86
CA ILE A 90 6.96 -21.26 3.15
C ILE A 90 5.78 -21.79 2.34
N LEU A 91 4.71 -21.01 2.17
CA LEU A 91 3.57 -21.35 1.32
C LEU A 91 4.02 -21.66 -0.11
N ARG A 92 4.81 -20.77 -0.72
CA ARG A 92 5.35 -20.98 -2.08
C ARG A 92 6.22 -22.23 -2.16
N ALA A 93 7.11 -22.43 -1.20
CA ALA A 93 7.97 -23.63 -1.17
C ALA A 93 7.13 -24.92 -1.10
N ALA A 94 6.11 -24.96 -0.23
CA ALA A 94 5.23 -26.12 -0.10
C ALA A 94 4.41 -26.38 -1.39
N SER A 95 3.89 -25.33 -2.02
CA SER A 95 3.15 -25.42 -3.27
C SER A 95 4.03 -25.94 -4.42
N VAL A 96 5.22 -25.39 -4.59
CA VAL A 96 6.18 -25.83 -5.62
C VAL A 96 6.62 -27.28 -5.39
N ALA A 97 6.92 -27.67 -4.15
CA ALA A 97 7.30 -29.05 -3.84
C ALA A 97 6.17 -30.04 -4.19
N LYS A 98 4.92 -29.69 -3.88
CA LYS A 98 3.75 -30.51 -4.22
C LYS A 98 3.62 -30.69 -5.73
N GLU A 99 3.71 -29.60 -6.48
CA GLU A 99 3.64 -29.61 -7.95
C GLU A 99 4.72 -30.50 -8.54
N ILE A 100 5.98 -30.33 -8.12
CA ILE A 100 7.10 -31.14 -8.61
C ILE A 100 6.90 -32.63 -8.30
N ILE A 101 6.44 -32.99 -7.10
CA ILE A 101 6.17 -34.39 -6.73
C ILE A 101 5.10 -35.00 -7.64
N VAL A 102 3.99 -34.30 -7.86
CA VAL A 102 2.90 -34.78 -8.72
C VAL A 102 3.37 -34.94 -10.17
N ARG A 103 4.15 -33.97 -10.66
CA ARG A 103 4.73 -33.98 -11.99
C ARG A 103 5.67 -35.17 -12.21
N LEU A 104 6.62 -35.38 -11.30
CA LEU A 104 7.57 -36.49 -11.37
C LEU A 104 6.87 -37.85 -11.29
N ALA A 105 5.86 -38.00 -10.42
CA ALA A 105 5.09 -39.23 -10.31
C ALA A 105 4.29 -39.52 -11.60
N SER A 106 3.69 -38.49 -12.19
CA SER A 106 2.96 -38.58 -13.46
C SER A 106 3.90 -38.93 -14.61
N SER A 107 5.06 -38.27 -14.69
CA SER A 107 6.11 -38.57 -15.66
C SER A 107 6.59 -40.02 -15.56
N TYR A 108 6.89 -40.49 -14.33
CA TYR A 108 7.29 -41.89 -14.09
C TYR A 108 6.23 -42.89 -14.57
N LEU A 109 4.96 -42.66 -14.22
CA LEU A 109 3.83 -43.50 -14.63
C LEU A 109 3.67 -43.55 -16.16
N LEU A 110 3.69 -42.38 -16.80
CA LEU A 110 3.48 -42.24 -18.24
C LEU A 110 4.63 -42.88 -19.03
N THR A 111 5.88 -42.61 -18.64
CA THR A 111 7.05 -43.24 -19.25
C THR A 111 7.00 -44.77 -19.13
N ASN A 112 6.60 -45.28 -17.97
CA ASN A 112 6.49 -46.73 -17.73
C ASN A 112 5.37 -47.37 -18.57
N LYS A 113 4.17 -46.78 -18.58
CA LYS A 113 3.02 -47.26 -19.38
C LYS A 113 3.28 -47.18 -20.88
N TRP A 114 3.82 -46.05 -21.34
CA TRP A 114 4.15 -45.86 -22.75
C TRP A 114 5.11 -46.94 -23.23
N TYR A 115 6.14 -47.23 -22.45
CA TYR A 115 7.09 -48.23 -22.83
C TYR A 115 6.50 -49.63 -22.85
N ALA A 116 5.70 -50.00 -21.83
CA ALA A 116 4.98 -51.27 -21.80
C ALA A 116 4.11 -51.49 -23.06
N ALA A 117 3.58 -50.41 -23.66
CA ALA A 117 2.81 -50.47 -24.91
C ALA A 117 3.68 -50.60 -26.18
N GLN A 118 4.97 -50.26 -26.12
CA GLN A 118 5.90 -50.25 -27.26
C GLN A 118 6.83 -51.48 -27.32
N VAL A 119 6.72 -52.39 -26.36
CA VAL A 119 7.61 -53.55 -26.24
C VAL A 119 7.13 -54.69 -27.16
N ASP A 120 7.84 -54.92 -28.27
CA ASP A 120 7.70 -56.13 -29.11
C ASP A 120 8.23 -57.37 -28.36
N SER A 121 7.84 -58.59 -28.77
CA SER A 121 8.15 -59.84 -28.02
C SER A 121 9.65 -60.06 -27.75
N VAL A 122 10.52 -59.55 -28.62
CA VAL A 122 11.99 -59.61 -28.50
C VAL A 122 12.52 -58.73 -27.36
N ARG A 123 11.87 -57.59 -27.09
CA ARG A 123 12.28 -56.62 -26.06
C ARG A 123 11.60 -56.87 -24.70
N LEU A 124 10.69 -57.83 -24.66
CA LEU A 124 9.89 -58.17 -23.48
C LEU A 124 10.74 -58.75 -22.35
N SER A 125 11.77 -59.52 -22.68
CA SER A 125 12.74 -60.06 -21.72
C SER A 125 13.61 -58.95 -21.11
N GLU A 126 14.14 -58.05 -21.94
CA GLU A 126 14.92 -56.89 -21.49
C GLU A 126 14.07 -55.96 -20.61
N TRP A 127 12.82 -55.70 -21.02
CA TRP A 127 11.89 -54.90 -20.23
C TRP A 127 11.56 -55.53 -18.88
N SER A 128 11.34 -56.84 -18.85
CA SER A 128 11.08 -57.58 -17.62
C SER A 128 12.25 -57.44 -16.64
N GLN A 129 13.49 -57.49 -17.13
CA GLN A 129 14.69 -57.27 -16.29
C GLN A 129 14.78 -55.83 -15.76
N VAL A 130 14.45 -54.82 -16.58
CA VAL A 130 14.39 -53.42 -16.11
C VAL A 130 13.30 -53.27 -15.05
N ARG A 131 12.11 -53.83 -15.29
CA ARG A 131 10.97 -53.76 -14.36
C ARG A 131 11.24 -54.43 -13.02
N GLN A 132 12.01 -55.53 -13.00
CA GLN A 132 12.45 -56.19 -11.77
C GLN A 132 13.45 -55.37 -10.95
N LYS A 133 14.19 -54.45 -11.59
CA LYS A 133 15.18 -53.58 -10.94
C LYS A 133 14.60 -52.23 -10.53
N THR A 134 13.53 -51.78 -11.17
CA THR A 134 12.83 -50.54 -10.84
C THR A 134 11.79 -50.75 -9.74
N ALA A 135 11.53 -49.70 -8.95
CA ALA A 135 10.49 -49.73 -7.92
C ALA A 135 9.09 -49.99 -8.53
N ASP A 136 8.23 -50.65 -7.75
CA ASP A 136 6.87 -50.93 -8.17
C ASP A 136 6.10 -49.64 -8.41
N ILE A 137 5.34 -49.60 -9.51
CA ILE A 137 4.58 -48.40 -9.91
C ILE A 137 3.56 -48.06 -8.82
N SER A 138 2.90 -49.08 -8.24
CA SER A 138 1.87 -48.81 -7.23
C SER A 138 2.50 -48.20 -5.97
N GLU A 139 3.67 -48.67 -5.58
CA GLU A 139 4.43 -48.12 -4.46
C GLU A 139 4.85 -46.67 -4.72
N VAL A 140 5.47 -46.39 -5.87
CA VAL A 140 5.90 -45.03 -6.27
C VAL A 140 4.73 -44.05 -6.27
N MET A 141 3.60 -44.46 -6.86
CA MET A 141 2.39 -43.64 -6.90
C MET A 141 1.78 -43.45 -5.51
N SER A 142 1.81 -44.48 -4.65
CA SER A 142 1.33 -44.38 -3.26
C SER A 142 2.17 -43.39 -2.46
N VAL A 143 3.50 -43.46 -2.55
CA VAL A 143 4.40 -42.52 -1.86
C VAL A 143 4.15 -41.08 -2.30
N ALA A 144 4.10 -40.84 -3.62
CA ALA A 144 3.86 -39.50 -4.16
C ALA A 144 2.48 -38.96 -3.76
N ASN A 145 1.44 -39.81 -3.78
CA ASN A 145 0.08 -39.41 -3.42
C ASN A 145 -0.05 -39.09 -1.92
N GLU A 146 0.52 -39.92 -1.05
CA GLU A 146 0.54 -39.65 0.39
C GLU A 146 1.30 -38.36 0.71
N GLU A 147 2.41 -38.13 0.04
CA GLU A 147 3.18 -36.90 0.23
C GLU A 147 2.45 -35.66 -0.30
N ALA A 148 1.81 -35.75 -1.47
CA ALA A 148 0.98 -34.68 -2.02
C ALA A 148 -0.22 -34.36 -1.11
N LYS A 149 -0.83 -35.37 -0.44
CA LYS A 149 -1.87 -35.15 0.57
C LYS A 149 -1.33 -34.43 1.79
N ARG A 150 -0.17 -34.83 2.32
CA ARG A 150 0.47 -34.16 3.46
C ARG A 150 0.75 -32.69 3.14
N LEU A 151 1.34 -32.41 1.98
CA LEU A 151 1.58 -31.04 1.53
C LEU A 151 0.28 -30.26 1.32
N SER A 152 -0.78 -30.89 0.81
CA SER A 152 -2.08 -30.22 0.66
C SER A 152 -2.69 -29.80 2.00
N THR A 153 -2.55 -30.64 3.03
CA THR A 153 -2.97 -30.29 4.40
C THR A 153 -2.11 -29.16 4.96
N LEU A 154 -0.79 -29.24 4.77
CA LEU A 154 0.14 -28.20 5.21
C LEU A 154 -0.13 -26.85 4.54
N ILE A 155 -0.33 -26.83 3.22
CA ILE A 155 -0.66 -25.63 2.45
C ILE A 155 -1.90 -24.95 3.03
N LYS A 156 -2.98 -25.71 3.28
CA LYS A 156 -4.20 -25.16 3.91
C LYS A 156 -3.94 -24.57 5.30
N GLU A 157 -3.09 -25.20 6.09
CA GLU A 157 -2.70 -24.68 7.40
C GLU A 157 -1.96 -23.35 7.26
N ILE A 158 -0.98 -23.29 6.35
CA ILE A 158 -0.18 -22.08 6.08
C ILE A 158 -1.06 -20.96 5.52
N GLU A 159 -1.99 -21.26 4.62
CA GLU A 159 -2.96 -20.29 4.08
C GLU A 159 -3.83 -19.67 5.18
N ASN A 160 -4.29 -20.47 6.14
CA ASN A 160 -5.06 -19.96 7.27
C ASN A 160 -4.23 -19.02 8.15
N GLU A 161 -2.95 -19.32 8.38
CA GLU A 161 -2.05 -18.43 9.12
C GLU A 161 -1.71 -17.17 8.32
N LEU A 162 -1.58 -17.27 7.00
CA LEU A 162 -1.39 -16.10 6.13
C LEU A 162 -2.57 -15.14 6.24
N GLN A 163 -3.80 -15.65 6.14
CA GLN A 163 -5.01 -14.85 6.29
C GLN A 163 -5.08 -14.14 7.65
N LYS A 164 -4.66 -14.82 8.73
CA LYS A 164 -4.57 -14.21 10.06
C LYS A 164 -3.54 -13.07 10.09
N ALA A 165 -2.35 -13.30 9.54
CA ALA A 165 -1.29 -12.30 9.49
C ALA A 165 -1.71 -11.07 8.67
N GLU A 166 -2.33 -11.27 7.50
CA GLU A 166 -2.86 -10.19 6.66
C GLU A 166 -3.96 -9.40 7.35
N LYS A 167 -4.87 -10.08 8.06
CA LYS A 167 -5.89 -9.43 8.88
C LYS A 167 -5.26 -8.56 9.97
N ASN A 168 -4.22 -9.04 10.65
CA ASN A 168 -3.52 -8.28 11.68
C ASN A 168 -2.85 -7.02 11.10
N VAL A 169 -2.23 -7.11 9.92
CA VAL A 169 -1.68 -5.93 9.20
C VAL A 169 -2.78 -4.90 8.94
N TYR A 170 -3.93 -5.35 8.46
CA TYR A 170 -5.06 -4.45 8.18
C TYR A 170 -5.56 -3.76 9.45
N GLU A 171 -5.78 -4.53 10.52
CA GLU A 171 -6.26 -3.99 11.81
C GLU A 171 -5.27 -3.00 12.43
N ALA A 172 -3.96 -3.29 12.36
CA ALA A 172 -2.91 -2.40 12.84
C ALA A 172 -2.92 -1.04 12.09
N LYS A 173 -3.06 -1.06 10.76
CA LYS A 173 -3.16 0.16 9.94
C LYS A 173 -4.41 0.97 10.25
N VAL A 174 -5.55 0.30 10.45
CA VAL A 174 -6.80 0.98 10.82
C VAL A 174 -6.68 1.62 12.20
N HIS A 175 -6.09 0.91 13.17
CA HIS A 175 -5.89 1.44 14.51
C HIS A 175 -4.98 2.68 14.51
N ASP A 176 -3.84 2.65 13.80
CA ASP A 176 -2.95 3.81 13.69
C ASP A 176 -3.66 5.03 13.07
N LYS A 177 -4.45 4.80 12.01
CA LYS A 177 -5.24 5.87 11.38
C LYS A 177 -6.27 6.46 12.33
N THR A 178 -6.98 5.62 13.09
CA THR A 178 -7.95 6.05 14.09
C THR A 178 -7.29 6.86 15.21
N GLU A 179 -6.16 6.41 15.73
CA GLU A 179 -5.40 7.15 16.76
C GLU A 179 -4.85 8.49 16.25
N ARG A 180 -4.46 8.54 14.97
CA ARG A 180 -4.08 9.81 14.33
C ARG A 180 -5.26 10.78 14.26
N TYR A 181 -6.44 10.31 13.84
CA TYR A 181 -7.65 11.15 13.81
C TYR A 181 -8.07 11.63 15.20
N LYS A 182 -7.99 10.78 16.23
CA LYS A 182 -8.27 11.18 17.61
C LYS A 182 -7.34 12.32 18.07
N ARG A 183 -6.04 12.21 17.80
CA ARG A 183 -5.06 13.27 18.13
C ARG A 183 -5.38 14.60 17.43
N VAL A 184 -5.71 14.54 16.14
CA VAL A 184 -6.12 15.73 15.37
C VAL A 184 -7.40 16.34 15.91
N ALA A 185 -8.42 15.51 16.20
CA ALA A 185 -9.68 15.98 16.76
C ALA A 185 -9.48 16.66 18.12
N CYS A 186 -8.69 16.08 19.02
CA CYS A 186 -8.34 16.72 20.29
C CYS A 186 -7.63 18.07 20.10
N THR A 187 -6.71 18.16 19.14
CA THR A 187 -5.98 19.40 18.85
C THR A 187 -6.92 20.49 18.33
N LEU A 188 -7.82 20.14 17.41
CA LEU A 188 -8.82 21.07 16.87
C LEU A 188 -9.81 21.51 17.94
N GLN A 189 -10.23 20.60 18.81
CA GLN A 189 -11.15 20.91 19.90
C GLN A 189 -10.53 21.87 20.93
N ASN A 190 -9.25 21.67 21.28
CA ASN A 190 -8.53 22.60 22.15
C ASN A 190 -8.43 24.00 21.52
N ARG A 191 -8.08 24.09 20.24
CA ARG A 191 -8.02 25.38 19.52
C ARG A 191 -9.38 26.08 19.44
N LEU A 192 -10.45 25.34 19.18
CA LEU A 192 -11.81 25.89 19.20
C LEU A 192 -12.18 26.44 20.58
N GLN A 193 -11.78 25.76 21.64
CA GLN A 193 -12.01 26.21 23.01
C GLN A 193 -11.22 27.48 23.34
N GLU A 194 -9.96 27.57 22.93
CA GLU A 194 -9.14 28.78 23.04
C GLU A 194 -9.77 29.95 22.29
N GLN A 195 -10.14 29.75 21.02
CA GLN A 195 -10.82 30.78 20.22
C GLN A 195 -12.14 31.24 20.86
N GLN A 196 -12.92 30.32 21.43
CA GLN A 196 -14.16 30.67 22.11
C GLN A 196 -13.91 31.52 23.36
N GLN A 197 -12.84 31.25 24.11
CA GLN A 197 -12.42 32.06 25.26
C GLN A 197 -11.97 33.46 24.82
N ASP A 198 -11.20 33.56 23.75
CA ASP A 198 -10.76 34.84 23.18
C ASP A 198 -11.94 35.69 22.68
N ILE A 199 -12.88 35.08 21.96
CA ILE A 199 -14.11 35.74 21.50
C ILE A 199 -14.89 36.26 22.70
N HIS A 200 -15.03 35.47 23.76
CA HIS A 200 -15.71 35.91 24.97
C HIS A 200 -15.00 37.09 25.65
N ALA A 201 -13.67 37.03 25.77
CA ALA A 201 -12.87 38.11 26.34
C ALA A 201 -13.00 39.41 25.53
N LEU A 202 -12.89 39.34 24.20
CA LEU A 202 -13.07 40.48 23.31
C LEU A 202 -14.49 41.04 23.37
N THR A 203 -15.50 40.18 23.44
CA THR A 203 -16.91 40.60 23.58
C THR A 203 -17.12 41.41 24.87
N LEU A 204 -16.49 41.01 25.98
CA LEU A 204 -16.52 41.77 27.23
C LEU A 204 -15.84 43.13 27.09
N GLN A 205 -14.67 43.19 26.44
CA GLN A 205 -13.97 44.45 26.20
C GLN A 205 -14.77 45.42 25.32
N VAL A 206 -15.39 44.93 24.25
CA VAL A 206 -16.26 45.74 23.38
C VAL A 206 -17.42 46.33 24.19
N ARG A 207 -18.11 45.51 25.00
CA ARG A 207 -19.21 45.98 25.85
C ARG A 207 -18.75 47.06 26.84
N GLU A 208 -17.56 46.90 27.43
CA GLU A 208 -16.99 47.90 28.33
C GLU A 208 -16.71 49.22 27.59
N LEU A 209 -16.10 49.16 26.40
CA LEU A 209 -15.83 50.34 25.58
C LEU A 209 -17.12 51.03 25.13
N GLU A 210 -18.14 50.28 24.73
CA GLU A 210 -19.47 50.82 24.39
C GLU A 210 -20.09 51.57 25.58
N SER A 211 -20.02 51.02 26.79
CA SER A 211 -20.53 51.68 27.99
C SER A 211 -19.78 52.99 28.31
N LYS A 212 -18.46 53.01 28.13
CA LYS A 212 -17.62 54.22 28.29
C LYS A 212 -17.93 55.27 27.22
N ALA A 213 -18.19 54.85 25.99
CA ALA A 213 -18.56 55.74 24.89
C ALA A 213 -19.92 56.39 25.16
N GLN A 214 -20.93 55.62 25.58
CA GLN A 214 -22.24 56.14 25.96
C GLN A 214 -22.17 57.13 27.13
N ALA A 215 -21.37 56.84 28.15
CA ALA A 215 -21.17 57.75 29.28
C ALA A 215 -20.58 59.09 28.81
N LYS A 216 -19.54 59.06 27.97
CA LYS A 216 -18.95 60.28 27.39
C LYS A 216 -19.92 61.05 26.50
N GLU A 217 -20.77 60.35 25.75
CA GLU A 217 -21.77 60.99 24.89
C GLU A 217 -22.84 61.72 25.72
N MET A 218 -23.25 61.15 26.86
CA MET A 218 -24.12 61.85 27.81
C MET A 218 -23.43 63.05 28.45
N ASP A 219 -22.18 62.91 28.92
CA ASP A 219 -21.42 64.02 29.50
C ASP A 219 -21.24 65.18 28.51
N ASN A 220 -20.89 64.88 27.26
CA ASN A 220 -20.79 65.89 26.20
C ASN A 220 -22.13 66.59 25.93
N LYS A 221 -23.26 65.85 25.99
CA LYS A 221 -24.59 66.43 25.79
C LYS A 221 -24.95 67.43 26.90
N TYR A 222 -24.65 67.10 28.15
CA TYR A 222 -24.82 68.02 29.28
C TYR A 222 -23.93 69.27 29.16
N GLU A 223 -22.71 69.12 28.64
CA GLU A 223 -21.79 70.24 28.41
C GLU A 223 -22.29 71.17 27.29
N TYR A 224 -22.84 70.63 26.20
CA TYR A 224 -23.46 71.42 25.13
C TYR A 224 -24.72 72.17 25.59
N GLU A 225 -25.55 71.58 26.45
CA GLU A 225 -26.73 72.23 27.04
C GLU A 225 -26.34 73.37 28.01
N GLN A 226 -25.27 73.22 28.81
CA GLN A 226 -24.75 74.33 29.64
C GLN A 226 -24.14 75.48 28.81
N ILE A 227 -23.52 75.18 27.68
CA ILE A 227 -22.94 76.19 26.77
C ILE A 227 -24.03 76.92 25.97
N SER A 228 -25.16 76.29 25.65
CA SER A 228 -26.30 76.98 25.03
C SER A 228 -26.99 77.95 25.99
N ASP A 229 -27.18 77.56 27.26
CA ASP A 229 -27.81 78.41 28.28
C ASP A 229 -26.96 79.64 28.64
N THR A 230 -25.63 79.50 28.60
CA THR A 230 -24.70 80.64 28.80
C THR A 230 -24.63 81.57 27.59
N LYS A 231 -24.79 81.06 26.36
CA LYS A 231 -24.84 81.90 25.15
C LYS A 231 -26.15 82.70 25.03
N GLU A 232 -27.27 82.16 25.48
CA GLU A 232 -28.54 82.90 25.51
C GLU A 232 -28.49 84.09 26.49
N ASN A 233 -27.90 83.89 27.67
CA ASN A 233 -27.70 84.97 28.65
C ASN A 233 -26.64 86.01 28.22
N THR A 234 -25.60 85.61 27.48
CA THR A 234 -24.57 86.55 27.00
C THR A 234 -25.06 87.38 25.80
N THR A 235 -25.97 86.84 24.99
CA THR A 235 -26.57 87.56 23.84
C THR A 235 -27.62 88.58 24.31
N ALA A 236 -28.39 88.26 25.38
CA ALA A 236 -29.25 89.23 26.05
C ALA A 236 -28.45 90.36 26.74
N SER A 237 -27.32 90.03 27.38
CA SER A 237 -26.47 91.03 28.04
C SER A 237 -25.74 91.96 27.06
N LYS A 238 -25.34 91.49 25.86
CA LYS A 238 -24.69 92.35 24.85
C LYS A 238 -25.66 93.24 24.06
N ARG A 239 -26.96 92.90 23.98
CA ARG A 239 -27.97 93.78 23.36
C ARG A 239 -28.32 95.01 24.21
N MET A 240 -28.09 94.99 25.53
CA MET A 240 -28.33 96.16 26.40
C MET A 240 -27.19 97.19 26.40
N GLN A 241 -25.98 96.85 25.93
CA GLN A 241 -24.83 97.77 25.95
C GLN A 241 -24.51 98.43 24.59
N LEU A 242 -25.22 98.06 23.51
CA LEU A 242 -24.97 98.57 22.16
C LEU A 242 -26.13 99.45 21.62
N THR A 243 -26.73 100.29 22.48
CA THR A 243 -27.69 101.34 22.07
C THR A 243 -27.18 102.76 22.35
N GLY A 244 -25.87 102.91 22.51
CA GLY A 244 -25.25 104.21 22.78
C GLY A 244 -23.79 104.22 22.35
N LEU A 245 -23.53 104.12 21.06
CA LEU A 245 -22.54 104.94 20.36
C LEU A 245 -22.54 104.53 18.88
N GLN A 246 -23.05 105.43 18.05
CA GLN A 246 -22.91 105.43 16.60
C GLN A 246 -21.72 106.35 16.30
N VAL A 247 -20.81 105.95 15.40
CA VAL A 247 -20.21 106.76 14.30
C VAL A 247 -18.86 106.17 13.81
N GLN A 248 -18.88 105.82 12.50
CA GLN A 248 -17.89 105.91 11.41
C GLN A 248 -16.39 105.62 11.64
N VAL A 249 -15.81 104.75 10.81
CA VAL A 249 -14.87 105.00 9.68
C VAL A 249 -14.80 103.67 8.88
N GLU A 250 -15.38 103.53 7.68
CA GLU A 250 -14.88 103.83 6.32
C GLU A 250 -13.80 102.86 5.76
N CYS A 251 -14.18 102.19 4.67
CA CYS A 251 -13.45 101.61 3.51
C CYS A 251 -12.15 100.79 3.67
N GLU A 252 -12.13 99.55 3.12
CA GLU A 252 -11.38 99.27 1.87
C GLU A 252 -11.67 97.88 1.27
N GLU A 253 -11.83 97.87 -0.06
CA GLU A 253 -12.06 96.70 -0.93
C GLU A 253 -10.79 95.84 -1.08
N ARG A 254 -10.95 94.51 -1.27
CA ARG A 254 -10.55 93.84 -2.53
C ARG A 254 -10.84 92.33 -2.59
N ARG A 255 -11.22 91.96 -3.80
CA ARG A 255 -11.39 90.62 -4.40
C ARG A 255 -10.07 89.83 -4.45
N VAL A 256 -10.13 88.50 -4.27
CA VAL A 256 -9.30 87.47 -4.95
C VAL A 256 -10.13 86.17 -4.92
N GLN A 257 -10.89 85.80 -5.96
CA GLN A 257 -10.51 85.07 -7.18
C GLN A 257 -9.84 83.69 -6.96
N GLN A 258 -10.66 82.68 -7.24
CA GLN A 258 -10.40 81.32 -7.69
C GLN A 258 -9.25 81.24 -8.73
N VAL A 259 -8.46 80.15 -8.74
CA VAL A 259 -7.96 79.36 -9.91
C VAL A 259 -6.56 78.72 -9.69
N TYR A 260 -6.57 77.37 -9.71
CA TYR A 260 -5.61 76.39 -10.23
C TYR A 260 -4.20 76.14 -9.66
N SER A 261 -3.92 74.83 -9.60
CA SER A 261 -2.78 74.13 -10.22
C SER A 261 -1.86 73.40 -9.24
N ASP A 262 -1.97 72.08 -9.27
CA ASP A 262 -0.90 71.09 -9.40
C ASP A 262 0.54 71.62 -9.33
N CYS A 263 1.36 70.96 -8.49
CA CYS A 263 2.65 70.38 -8.85
C CYS A 263 3.26 69.61 -7.65
N ASP A 264 3.18 68.28 -7.72
CA ASP A 264 4.34 67.38 -7.79
C ASP A 264 5.68 67.83 -7.15
N ASN A 265 6.17 67.08 -6.16
CA ASN A 265 7.12 65.98 -6.41
C ASN A 265 7.81 65.44 -5.13
N LYS A 266 7.78 64.10 -5.04
CA LYS A 266 8.88 63.14 -4.76
C LYS A 266 9.77 63.31 -3.52
N TYR A 267 9.84 62.26 -2.69
CA TYR A 267 10.84 61.16 -2.74
C TYR A 267 10.44 60.08 -1.71
N GLU A 268 10.00 58.90 -2.17
CA GLU A 268 10.70 57.58 -2.14
C GLU A 268 10.84 56.90 -0.76
N GLN A 269 10.23 55.72 -0.58
CA GLN A 269 10.93 54.41 -0.72
C GLN A 269 10.00 53.19 -0.44
N HIS A 270 9.94 52.32 -1.46
CA HIS A 270 9.92 50.84 -1.46
C HIS A 270 9.04 49.98 -0.52
N HIS A 271 8.11 49.24 -1.12
CA HIS A 271 8.09 47.77 -1.36
C HIS A 271 6.63 47.35 -1.55
N GLY A 272 6.21 46.90 -2.74
CA GLY A 272 6.45 45.53 -3.20
C GLY A 272 5.15 44.74 -3.05
N GLY A 273 4.21 44.93 -3.98
CA GLY A 273 2.99 44.15 -4.06
C GLY A 273 3.27 42.77 -4.67
N GLN A 274 2.88 41.72 -3.95
CA GLN A 274 2.47 40.47 -4.55
C GLN A 274 1.17 40.02 -3.89
N GLN A 275 0.23 39.71 -4.77
CA GLN A 275 -1.11 39.25 -4.51
C GLN A 275 -1.02 37.74 -4.27
N GLU A 276 -1.04 37.32 -2.99
CA GLU A 276 -1.16 35.90 -2.66
C GLU A 276 -2.61 35.47 -2.77
N LEU A 277 -2.90 34.83 -3.91
CA LEU A 277 -4.00 33.93 -4.13
C LEU A 277 -3.95 32.78 -3.11
N SER A 278 -5.11 32.45 -2.55
CA SER A 278 -5.35 31.38 -1.60
C SER A 278 -5.00 29.99 -2.14
N ASP A 279 -4.26 29.21 -1.34
CA ASP A 279 -3.88 27.80 -1.57
C ASP A 279 -5.06 26.78 -1.46
N TYR A 280 -6.26 27.11 -1.94
CA TYR A 280 -7.40 26.18 -1.88
C TYR A 280 -7.70 25.43 -3.20
N GLU A 281 -6.99 25.73 -4.29
CA GLU A 281 -7.20 25.05 -5.58
C GLU A 281 -5.88 24.64 -6.25
N ARG A 282 -5.21 23.64 -5.69
CA ARG A 282 -4.20 22.85 -6.42
C ARG A 282 -4.17 21.42 -5.90
N GLY A 283 -5.11 20.62 -6.37
CA GLY A 283 -5.14 19.19 -6.05
C GLY A 283 -5.94 18.33 -7.03
N THR A 284 -6.37 18.89 -8.16
CA THR A 284 -7.03 18.16 -9.24
C THR A 284 -6.51 18.70 -10.57
N GLU A 285 -5.97 17.79 -11.38
CA GLU A 285 -5.70 17.93 -12.81
C GLU A 285 -4.36 18.53 -13.25
N GLU A 286 -3.29 17.72 -13.20
CA GLU A 286 -2.39 17.54 -14.35
C GLU A 286 -1.50 16.30 -14.17
N CYS A 287 -1.91 15.17 -14.73
CA CYS A 287 -1.01 14.09 -15.15
C CYS A 287 -1.73 13.21 -16.19
N HIS A 288 -1.82 13.74 -17.41
CA HIS A 288 -1.97 12.90 -18.58
C HIS A 288 -0.76 13.07 -19.48
N LEU A 289 -0.25 11.91 -19.92
CA LEU A 289 0.67 11.69 -21.03
C LEU A 289 2.16 11.91 -20.75
N ARG A 290 2.77 10.94 -20.06
CA ARG A 290 4.02 10.37 -20.56
C ARG A 290 3.79 8.95 -21.04
N GLN A 291 4.10 8.78 -22.32
CA GLN A 291 4.06 7.55 -23.07
C GLN A 291 4.99 6.51 -22.45
N VAL A 292 4.48 5.30 -22.44
CA VAL A 292 5.19 4.04 -22.23
C VAL A 292 6.31 3.94 -23.27
N SER A 293 7.55 3.78 -22.82
CA SER A 293 8.61 3.19 -23.63
C SER A 293 9.05 1.89 -22.98
N PRO A 294 8.99 0.75 -23.68
CA PRO A 294 9.28 -0.57 -23.15
C PRO A 294 10.79 -0.78 -23.20
N ASN A 295 11.47 -0.78 -22.05
CA ASN A 295 12.79 -1.38 -21.85
C ASN A 295 13.20 -1.20 -20.37
N HIS A 296 12.62 -2.03 -19.52
CA HIS A 296 13.15 -2.32 -18.19
C HIS A 296 12.85 -3.77 -17.82
N GLU A 297 13.12 -4.67 -18.76
CA GLU A 297 13.62 -6.01 -18.47
C GLU A 297 15.14 -5.89 -18.41
N GLN A 298 15.79 -6.67 -17.53
CA GLN A 298 17.25 -6.73 -17.28
C GLN A 298 17.81 -5.80 -16.20
N VAL A 299 17.40 -5.97 -14.94
CA VAL A 299 18.30 -5.74 -13.79
C VAL A 299 17.96 -6.74 -12.69
N TYR A 300 18.20 -8.05 -12.89
CA TYR A 300 18.31 -9.04 -11.78
C TYR A 300 19.03 -10.34 -12.20
N ASP A 301 19.97 -10.29 -13.16
CA ASP A 301 20.77 -11.48 -13.56
C ASP A 301 22.24 -11.46 -13.09
N ASP A 302 22.69 -10.46 -12.33
CA ASP A 302 24.11 -10.35 -11.95
C ASP A 302 24.47 -10.90 -10.54
N TYR A 303 23.62 -11.72 -9.93
CA TYR A 303 23.92 -12.30 -8.59
C TYR A 303 24.28 -13.80 -8.58
N TYR A 304 24.59 -14.40 -9.74
CA TYR A 304 24.98 -15.82 -9.84
C TYR A 304 26.25 -16.10 -10.68
N HIS A 305 27.22 -15.20 -10.64
CA HIS A 305 28.57 -15.48 -11.16
C HIS A 305 29.63 -15.10 -10.12
N ASP A 306 29.82 -15.93 -9.08
CA ASP A 306 31.10 -16.02 -8.34
C ASP A 306 31.10 -17.12 -7.24
N ALA A 307 30.89 -18.38 -7.62
CA ALA A 307 31.08 -19.49 -6.66
C ALA A 307 31.59 -20.81 -7.30
N ALA A 308 32.39 -20.73 -8.37
CA ALA A 308 33.00 -21.92 -8.98
C ALA A 308 34.49 -21.71 -9.29
N HIS A 309 35.27 -21.23 -8.32
CA HIS A 309 36.72 -21.34 -8.35
C HIS A 309 37.28 -21.48 -6.92
N TYR A 310 37.13 -22.65 -6.29
CA TYR A 310 38.05 -23.13 -5.25
C TYR A 310 37.86 -24.64 -5.04
N SER A 311 38.76 -25.45 -5.62
CA SER A 311 39.34 -26.64 -5.01
C SER A 311 40.22 -27.37 -6.04
N HIS A 312 41.45 -26.87 -6.15
CA HIS A 312 42.60 -27.72 -6.44
C HIS A 312 43.21 -28.14 -5.09
N GLU A 313 43.75 -29.35 -5.04
CA GLU A 313 44.71 -29.89 -4.04
C GLU A 313 44.16 -30.38 -2.69
N ASN A 314 43.82 -31.68 -2.62
CA ASN A 314 44.68 -32.74 -2.04
C ASN A 314 44.03 -34.11 -2.21
#